data_AF-A0AA39H2B2-F1
#
_entry.id   AF-A0AA39H2B2-F1
#
_cell.length_a   1.000
_cell.length_b   1.000
_cell.length_c   1.000
_cell.angle_alpha   90.00
_cell.angle_beta   90.00
_cell.angle_gamma   90.00
#
_symmetry.space_group_name_H-M   'P 1'
#
loop_
_entity.id
_entity.type
_entity.pdbx_description
1 polymer ?
#
loop_
_entity_poly.entity_id
_entity_poly.type
_entity_poly.pdbx_seq_one_letter_code
_entity_poly.pdbx_strand_id
1 'polypeptide(L)'
;MDCILFRIVFGVLKRPKDFPSFLLFPFTVNLFLYMIYYMLMKYLHKERPVIRSVFFMILSFLCWIASTYFFLHAANDWSVTPAYSREKNQDCILFRFYDTHDIWHFLSSISVFLSFAVLINIDDDLMSKRRDEIAVF
;
A
#
# COMPACT_ATOMS: atom_id res chain seq x y z
N MET A 1 -18.32 4.26 3.62
CA MET A 1 -18.20 3.05 2.78
C MET A 1 -18.66 3.32 1.34
N ASP A 2 -19.60 4.24 1.14
CA ASP A 2 -20.27 4.48 -0.16
C ASP A 2 -19.38 5.11 -1.24
N CYS A 3 -18.41 5.95 -0.85
CA CYS A 3 -17.54 6.63 -1.82
C CYS A 3 -16.53 5.69 -2.50
N ILE A 4 -16.10 4.63 -1.80
CA ILE A 4 -15.17 3.63 -2.33
C ILE A 4 -15.91 2.71 -3.30
N LEU A 5 -17.09 2.20 -2.91
CA LEU A 5 -17.92 1.35 -3.76
C LEU A 5 -18.35 2.09 -5.03
N PHE A 6 -18.78 3.36 -4.90
CA PHE A 6 -19.14 4.19 -6.04
C PHE A 6 -17.99 4.34 -7.03
N ARG A 7 -16.77 4.61 -6.53
CA ARG A 7 -15.59 4.66 -7.39
C ARG A 7 -15.40 3.32 -8.08
N ILE A 8 -15.36 2.20 -7.34
CA ILE A 8 -15.13 0.84 -7.88
C ILE A 8 -16.10 0.54 -9.02
N VAL A 9 -17.40 0.76 -8.80
CA VAL A 9 -18.44 0.55 -9.81
C VAL A 9 -18.25 1.48 -11.00
N PHE A 10 -17.94 2.75 -10.78
CA PHE A 10 -17.68 3.71 -11.85
C PHE A 10 -16.48 3.31 -12.71
N GLY A 11 -15.37 2.85 -12.12
CA GLY A 11 -14.19 2.41 -12.87
C GLY A 11 -14.44 1.14 -13.70
N VAL A 12 -15.23 0.19 -13.18
CA VAL A 12 -15.65 -1.00 -13.94
C VAL A 12 -16.53 -0.61 -15.14
N LEU A 13 -17.45 0.33 -14.96
CA LEU A 13 -18.39 0.76 -16.01
C LEU A 13 -17.75 1.68 -17.06
N LYS A 14 -16.88 2.61 -16.64
CA LYS A 14 -16.28 3.61 -17.53
C LYS A 14 -14.97 3.18 -18.17
N ARG A 15 -14.31 2.13 -17.67
CA ARG A 15 -13.00 1.62 -18.15
C ARG A 15 -12.02 2.77 -18.47
N PRO A 16 -11.68 3.62 -17.49
CA PRO A 16 -10.74 4.70 -17.73
C PRO A 16 -9.40 4.15 -18.23
N LYS A 17 -8.71 4.91 -19.07
CA LYS A 17 -7.43 4.53 -19.69
C LYS A 17 -6.37 4.07 -18.66
N ASP A 18 -6.43 4.58 -17.43
CA ASP A 18 -5.57 4.18 -16.30
C ASP A 18 -6.24 3.15 -15.38
N PHE A 19 -6.60 2.00 -15.95
CA PHE A 19 -7.19 0.88 -15.21
C PHE A 19 -6.38 0.44 -13.97
N PRO A 20 -5.03 0.38 -13.99
CA PRO A 20 -4.26 -0.04 -12.82
C PRO A 20 -4.37 0.95 -11.64
N SER A 21 -4.29 2.25 -11.91
CA SER A 21 -4.42 3.31 -10.89
C SER A 21 -5.80 3.29 -10.23
N PHE A 22 -6.81 2.88 -10.99
CA PHE A 22 -8.20 2.76 -10.53
C PHE A 22 -8.37 1.68 -9.44
N LEU A 23 -7.61 0.58 -9.49
CA LEU A 23 -7.59 -0.45 -8.44
C LEU A 23 -6.61 -0.11 -7.31
N LEU A 24 -5.43 0.43 -7.67
CA LEU A 24 -4.37 0.73 -6.72
C LEU A 24 -4.81 1.71 -5.64
N PHE A 25 -5.51 2.79 -6.03
CA PHE A 25 -5.89 3.84 -5.09
C PHE A 25 -6.89 3.37 -4.01
N PRO A 26 -8.04 2.76 -4.33
CA PRO A 26 -8.98 2.26 -3.32
C PRO A 26 -8.35 1.26 -2.34
N PHE A 27 -7.55 0.31 -2.84
CA PHE A 27 -6.93 -0.69 -1.97
C PHE A 27 -5.85 -0.10 -1.07
N THR A 28 -5.03 0.80 -1.60
CA THR A 28 -4.00 1.50 -0.81
C THR A 28 -4.65 2.38 0.27
N VAL A 29 -5.71 3.13 -0.08
CA VAL A 29 -6.47 3.92 0.91
C VAL A 29 -7.08 3.04 1.99
N ASN A 30 -7.70 1.92 1.60
CA ASN A 30 -8.26 0.96 2.54
C ASN A 30 -7.20 0.43 3.51
N LEU A 31 -6.02 0.05 3.02
CA LEU A 31 -4.90 -0.40 3.84
C LEU A 31 -4.48 0.65 4.88
N PHE A 32 -4.30 1.91 4.46
CA PHE A 32 -3.94 2.98 5.39
C PHE A 32 -5.05 3.29 6.40
N LEU A 33 -6.33 3.23 5.99
CA LEU A 33 -7.46 3.39 6.91
C LEU A 33 -7.45 2.31 8.00
N TYR A 34 -7.19 1.04 7.64
CA TYR A 34 -7.04 -0.02 8.62
C TYR A 34 -5.85 0.22 9.56
N MET A 35 -4.68 0.60 9.03
CA MET A 35 -3.52 0.89 9.88
C MET A 35 -3.80 2.05 10.86
N ILE A 36 -4.43 3.14 10.38
CA ILE A 36 -4.83 4.26 11.23
C ILE A 36 -5.84 3.81 12.29
N TYR A 37 -6.85 3.04 11.89
CA TYR A 37 -7.86 2.52 12.80
C TYR A 37 -7.23 1.73 13.96
N TYR A 38 -6.39 0.74 13.67
CA TYR A 38 -5.75 -0.07 14.72
C TYR A 38 -4.79 0.77 15.59
N MET A 39 -4.06 1.71 15.01
CA MET A 39 -3.22 2.62 15.80
C MET A 39 -4.03 3.53 16.73
N LEU A 40 -5.17 4.03 16.25
CA LEU A 40 -6.10 4.80 17.08
C LEU A 40 -6.69 3.93 18.20
N MET A 41 -7.08 2.69 17.92
CA MET A 41 -7.57 1.78 18.95
C MET A 41 -6.52 1.52 20.03
N LYS A 42 -5.26 1.27 19.64
CA LYS A 42 -4.15 1.15 20.60
C LYS A 42 -4.01 2.39 21.47
N TYR A 43 -4.05 3.58 20.86
CA TYR A 43 -3.97 4.85 21.59
C TYR A 43 -5.15 5.06 22.55
N LEU A 44 -6.39 4.87 22.09
CA LEU A 44 -7.61 5.10 22.87
C LEU A 44 -7.73 4.15 24.06
N HIS A 45 -7.35 2.88 23.89
CA HIS A 45 -7.38 1.85 24.94
C HIS A 45 -6.11 1.80 25.79
N LYS A 46 -5.15 2.72 25.56
CA LYS A 46 -3.87 2.82 26.27
C LYS A 46 -3.04 1.54 26.18
N GLU A 47 -3.18 0.83 25.06
CA GLU A 47 -2.39 -0.34 24.73
C GLU A 47 -1.14 0.08 23.96
N ARG A 48 -0.06 -0.72 24.07
CA ARG A 48 1.20 -0.41 23.41
C ARG A 48 1.45 -1.42 22.30
N PRO A 49 1.73 -0.97 21.06
CA PRO A 49 2.07 -1.89 19.99
C PRO A 49 3.36 -2.62 20.33
N VAL A 50 3.44 -3.90 19.96
CA VAL A 50 4.64 -4.71 20.16
C VAL A 50 5.79 -4.13 19.33
N ILE A 51 7.01 -4.13 19.90
CA ILE A 51 8.21 -3.53 19.28
C ILE A 51 8.48 -4.05 17.85
N ARG A 52 8.17 -5.33 17.59
CA ARG A 52 8.28 -5.95 16.27
C ARG A 52 7.32 -5.31 15.25
N SER A 53 6.07 -5.07 15.65
CA SER A 53 5.08 -4.38 14.82
C SER A 53 5.51 -2.94 14.54
N VAL A 54 6.03 -2.22 15.54
CA VAL A 54 6.59 -0.87 15.36
C VAL A 54 7.75 -0.86 14.35
N PHE A 55 8.66 -1.84 14.44
CA PHE A 55 9.76 -1.98 13.49
C PHE A 55 9.26 -2.19 12.06
N PHE A 56 8.31 -3.12 11.85
CA PHE A 56 7.71 -3.34 10.54
C PHE A 56 6.95 -2.11 10.02
N MET A 57 6.31 -1.36 10.91
CA MET A 57 5.60 -0.13 10.55
C MET A 57 6.54 0.94 10.02
N ILE A 58 7.65 1.21 10.72
CA ILE A 58 8.65 2.18 10.28
C ILE A 58 9.21 1.79 8.91
N LEU A 59 9.61 0.53 8.75
CA LEU A 59 10.15 0.05 7.48
C LEU A 59 9.11 0.13 6.35
N SER A 60 7.85 -0.22 6.63
CA SER A 60 6.74 -0.11 5.68
C SER A 60 6.55 1.34 5.23
N PHE A 61 6.55 2.31 6.14
CA PHE A 61 6.43 3.74 5.79
C PHE A 61 7.60 4.24 4.93
N LEU A 62 8.84 3.84 5.24
CA LEU A 62 10.01 4.19 4.43
C LEU A 62 9.88 3.64 3.01
N CYS A 63 9.47 2.37 2.88
CA CYS A 63 9.24 1.75 1.58
C CYS A 63 8.07 2.42 0.84
N TRP A 64 6.99 2.81 1.52
CA TRP A 64 5.85 3.51 0.91
C TRP A 64 6.26 4.88 0.35
N ILE A 65 7.06 5.64 1.10
CA ILE A 65 7.58 6.94 0.66
C ILE A 65 8.46 6.75 -0.59
N ALA A 66 9.42 5.82 -0.54
CA ALA A 66 10.31 5.55 -1.66
C ALA A 66 9.53 5.02 -2.89
N SER A 67 8.62 4.08 -2.69
CA SER A 67 7.73 3.56 -3.73
C SER A 67 6.92 4.68 -4.39
N THR A 68 6.32 5.57 -3.60
CA THR A 68 5.51 6.68 -4.11
C THR A 68 6.36 7.67 -4.92
N TYR A 69 7.59 7.92 -4.49
CA TYR A 69 8.55 8.71 -5.26
C TYR A 69 8.77 8.10 -6.65
N PHE A 70 9.09 6.81 -6.75
CA PHE A 70 9.29 6.16 -8.05
C PHE A 70 8.00 6.06 -8.88
N PHE A 71 6.84 5.86 -8.25
CA PHE A 71 5.54 5.86 -8.94
C PHE A 71 5.27 7.16 -9.69
N LEU A 72 5.56 8.31 -9.06
CA LEU A 72 5.35 9.64 -9.65
C LEU A 72 6.35 9.96 -10.79
N HIS A 73 7.46 9.21 -10.88
CA HIS A 73 8.51 9.39 -11.89
C HIS A 73 8.52 8.25 -12.93
N ALA A 74 7.61 7.29 -12.84
CA ALA A 74 7.56 6.15 -13.75
C ALA A 74 6.76 6.49 -15.01
N ALA A 75 7.35 6.23 -16.18
CA ALA A 75 6.75 6.51 -17.49
C ALA A 75 5.78 5.39 -17.90
N ASN A 76 4.63 5.29 -17.25
CA ASN A 76 3.64 4.24 -17.52
C ASN A 76 2.44 4.83 -18.27
N ASP A 77 2.32 4.55 -19.57
CA ASP A 77 1.15 4.93 -20.37
C ASP A 77 0.52 3.67 -20.94
N TRP A 78 -0.54 3.19 -20.29
CA TRP A 78 -1.25 1.97 -20.67
C TRP A 78 -2.20 2.20 -21.86
N SER A 79 -2.29 3.44 -22.34
CA SER A 79 -3.25 3.84 -23.38
C SER A 79 -2.66 3.90 -24.79
N VAL A 80 -1.35 3.71 -24.91
CA VAL A 80 -0.61 3.77 -26.17
C VAL A 80 -0.26 2.39 -26.71
N THR A 81 0.04 2.32 -28.00
CA THR A 81 0.49 1.08 -28.63
C THR A 81 1.84 0.63 -28.07
N PRO A 82 2.15 -0.68 -28.08
CA PRO A 82 3.45 -1.18 -27.63
C PRO A 82 4.65 -0.56 -28.36
N ALA A 83 4.49 -0.19 -29.64
CA ALA A 83 5.53 0.46 -30.42
C ALA A 83 5.84 1.87 -29.88
N TYR A 84 4.80 2.69 -29.66
CA TYR A 84 4.96 4.03 -29.12
C TYR A 84 5.38 4.03 -27.64
N SER A 85 4.95 3.03 -26.87
CA SER A 85 5.42 2.85 -25.49
C SER A 85 6.93 2.64 -25.42
N ARG A 86 7.51 1.86 -26.37
CA ARG A 86 8.96 1.59 -26.41
C ARG A 86 9.79 2.86 -26.66
N GLU A 87 9.25 3.83 -27.39
CA GLU A 87 9.91 5.12 -27.61
C GLU A 87 10.00 5.96 -26.33
N LYS A 88 9.15 5.67 -25.32
CA LYS A 88 9.16 6.33 -24.01
C LYS A 88 10.05 5.62 -22.98
N ASN A 89 10.71 4.52 -23.33
CA ASN A 89 11.60 3.81 -22.42
C ASN A 89 12.75 4.73 -21.98
N GLN A 90 12.97 4.83 -20.68
CA GLN A 90 14.09 5.56 -20.10
C GLN A 90 15.27 4.62 -19.85
N ASP A 91 16.45 5.19 -19.65
CA ASP A 91 17.63 4.42 -19.27
C ASP A 91 17.43 3.73 -17.91
N CYS A 92 17.88 2.48 -17.81
CA CYS A 92 17.81 1.71 -16.56
C CYS A 92 18.73 2.33 -15.49
N ILE A 93 18.20 2.57 -14.29
CA ILE A 93 18.89 3.31 -13.23
C ILE A 93 19.61 2.41 -12.22
N LEU A 94 19.20 1.15 -12.08
CA LEU A 94 19.79 0.21 -11.13
C LEU A 94 20.37 -1.01 -11.85
N PHE A 95 21.66 -1.29 -11.62
CA PHE A 95 22.44 -2.36 -12.26
C PHE A 95 22.40 -2.38 -13.80
N ARG A 96 21.99 -1.27 -14.45
CA ARG A 96 21.71 -1.20 -15.90
C ARG A 96 20.67 -2.23 -16.36
N PHE A 97 19.78 -2.65 -15.45
CA PHE A 97 18.76 -3.66 -15.73
C PHE A 97 17.38 -3.22 -15.27
N TYR A 98 17.27 -2.59 -14.10
CA TYR A 98 15.99 -2.15 -13.54
C TYR A 98 15.78 -0.66 -13.80
N ASP A 99 14.58 -0.32 -14.26
CA ASP A 99 14.14 1.05 -14.42
C ASP A 99 13.39 1.57 -13.17
N THR A 100 12.83 2.78 -13.27
CA THR A 100 12.07 3.39 -12.18
C THR A 100 10.78 2.61 -11.86
N HIS A 101 10.17 1.97 -12.85
CA HIS A 101 8.94 1.20 -12.72
C HIS A 101 9.18 -0.12 -11.99
N ASP A 102 10.27 -0.81 -12.30
CA ASP A 102 10.70 -2.03 -11.61
C ASP A 102 10.97 -1.76 -10.12
N ILE A 103 11.69 -0.66 -9.83
CA ILE A 103 12.00 -0.26 -8.46
C ILE A 103 10.73 0.11 -7.70
N TRP A 104 9.78 0.81 -8.35
CA TRP A 104 8.47 1.06 -7.78
C TRP A 104 7.75 -0.24 -7.40
N HIS A 105 7.70 -1.23 -8.29
CA HIS A 105 7.09 -2.52 -8.01
C HIS A 105 7.76 -3.28 -6.86
N PHE A 106 9.08 -3.27 -6.82
CA PHE A 106 9.83 -3.91 -5.75
C PHE A 106 9.55 -3.26 -4.38
N LEU A 107 9.63 -1.92 -4.31
CA LEU A 107 9.40 -1.20 -3.07
C LEU A 107 7.93 -1.25 -2.61
N SER A 108 6.98 -1.13 -3.54
CA SER A 108 5.54 -1.23 -3.20
C SER A 108 5.17 -2.61 -2.67
N SER A 109 5.68 -3.69 -3.28
CA SER A 109 5.43 -5.06 -2.78
C SER A 109 5.95 -5.28 -1.37
N ILE A 110 7.17 -4.81 -1.06
CA ILE A 110 7.74 -4.83 0.30
C ILE A 110 6.88 -3.99 1.25
N SER A 111 6.45 -2.80 0.83
CA SER A 111 5.62 -1.91 1.63
C SER A 111 4.32 -2.58 2.06
N VAL A 112 3.61 -3.19 1.11
CA VAL A 112 2.34 -3.89 1.32
C VAL A 112 2.55 -5.11 2.22
N PHE A 113 3.58 -5.93 1.97
CA PHE A 113 3.91 -7.09 2.80
C PHE A 113 4.12 -6.68 4.26
N LEU A 114 4.93 -5.65 4.50
CA LEU A 114 5.21 -5.15 5.84
C LEU A 114 3.97 -4.52 6.48
N SER A 115 3.11 -3.83 5.72
CA SER A 115 1.84 -3.30 6.23
C SER A 115 0.92 -4.43 6.72
N PHE A 116 0.82 -5.55 6.00
CA PHE A 116 0.09 -6.72 6.48
C PHE A 116 0.76 -7.37 7.69
N ALA A 117 2.10 -7.45 7.72
CA ALA A 117 2.83 -7.93 8.89
C ALA A 117 2.53 -7.07 10.13
N VAL A 118 2.43 -5.74 9.99
CA VAL A 118 1.97 -4.85 11.06
C VAL A 118 0.57 -5.25 11.54
N LEU A 119 -0.40 -5.33 10.62
CA LEU A 119 -1.80 -5.65 10.96
C LEU A 119 -1.96 -7.01 11.65
N ILE A 120 -1.14 -8.00 11.28
CA ILE A 120 -1.17 -9.33 11.90
C ILE A 120 -0.56 -9.31 13.31
N ASN A 121 0.50 -8.53 13.54
CA ASN A 121 1.29 -8.57 14.78
C ASN A 121 1.00 -7.39 15.73
N ILE A 122 0.09 -6.47 15.39
CA ILE A 122 -0.16 -5.26 16.19
C ILE A 122 -0.80 -5.56 17.55
N ASP A 123 -1.59 -6.63 17.63
CA ASP A 123 -2.31 -7.09 18.83
C ASP A 123 -1.63 -8.27 19.53
N ASP A 124 -0.37 -8.56 19.20
CA ASP A 124 0.40 -9.64 19.85
C ASP A 124 0.53 -9.45 21.38
N ASP A 125 0.37 -8.22 21.88
CA ASP A 125 0.34 -7.91 23.32
C ASP A 125 -0.93 -8.44 24.02
N LEU A 126 -1.98 -8.76 23.25
CA LEU A 126 -3.28 -9.23 23.75
C LEU A 126 -3.45 -10.74 23.65
N MET A 127 -2.42 -11.50 23.24
CA MET A 127 -2.51 -12.95 23.02
C MET A 127 -3.01 -13.74 24.24
N SER A 128 -2.77 -13.23 25.46
CA SER A 128 -3.22 -13.86 26.71
C SER A 128 -4.54 -13.30 27.25
N LYS A 129 -5.08 -12.23 26.65
CA LYS A 129 -6.38 -11.68 27.03
C LYS A 129 -7.52 -12.52 26.43
N ARG A 130 -8.61 -12.61 27.16
CA ARG A 130 -9.83 -13.26 26.68
C ARG A 130 -10.49 -12.38 25.63
N ARG A 131 -11.09 -12.97 24.59
CA ARG A 131 -11.61 -12.23 23.44
C ARG A 131 -12.71 -11.22 23.79
N ASP A 132 -13.52 -11.50 24.81
CA ASP A 132 -14.55 -10.62 25.37
C ASP A 132 -14.00 -9.39 26.10
N GLU A 133 -12.70 -9.38 26.41
CA GLU A 133 -12.02 -8.25 27.05
C GLU A 133 -11.29 -7.35 26.04
N ILE A 134 -11.27 -7.71 24.75
CA ILE A 134 -10.62 -6.95 23.69
C ILE A 134 -11.64 -5.99 23.09
N ALA A 135 -11.43 -4.68 23.27
CA ALA A 135 -12.40 -3.66 22.88
C ALA A 135 -12.69 -3.54 21.36
N VAL A 136 -11.91 -4.22 20.53
CA VAL A 136 -11.99 -4.17 19.07
C VAL A 136 -12.80 -5.36 18.50
N PHE A 137 -13.19 -6.33 19.33
CA PHE A 137 -13.93 -7.54 18.93
C PHE A 137 -15.34 -7.61 19.49
#